data_AF-A0A967IFD8-F1
#
_entry.id   AF-A0A967IFD8-F1
#
_cell.length_a   1.000
_cell.length_b   1.000
_cell.length_c   1.000
_cell.angle_alpha   90.00
_cell.angle_beta   90.00
_cell.angle_gamma   90.00
#
_symmetry.space_group_name_H-M   'P 1'
#
loop_
_entity.id
_entity.type
_entity.pdbx_description
1 polymer ?
#
loop_
_entity_poly.entity_id
_entity_poly.type
_entity_poly.pdbx_seq_one_letter_code
_entity_poly.pdbx_strand_id
1 'polypeptide(L)'
;PTTTLADEILTPGEGQQLKALFVVAGNPILSAPNPRGRLTEAFKKLDLLVSLDLFRSETAEISDFVLPGPTFLERPDLQMAFQLMSGTQPGGRYVQYTDPVLEMPDTVRDEWWVFSEIARAAGLPFFGSRLIERLFDLNRRAADRPVVRERLGLTHKRLIGLLTLLGCGMTPSRLAKRYPSGRMLKPNRPGWLLKRGLLTRDGRVDLAPSDFMDGADAELEVGYQRELRSKTTLKLISKREKRGHNSWMHNAPALGGKAHQTNRLYMHPEDASEAGLHQGDLAEVRTEHGSVQAPVQITDEVMRYAVALPHGWGHRESGLAYASAHRAGVNVNALAGDGAANTERLSGMARLTAFPVRVKRADAPA
;
A
#
# COMPACT_ATOMS: atom_id res chain seq x y z
N PRO A 1 -4.75 -12.50 1.50
CA PRO A 1 -3.61 -11.77 0.88
C PRO A 1 -4.07 -11.09 -0.41
N THR A 2 -3.45 -9.97 -0.84
CA THR A 2 -3.85 -9.32 -2.10
C THR A 2 -3.61 -10.20 -3.33
N THR A 3 -2.64 -11.12 -3.29
CA THR A 3 -2.39 -12.11 -4.35
C THR A 3 -3.60 -13.00 -4.62
N THR A 4 -4.38 -13.36 -3.60
CA THR A 4 -5.54 -14.25 -3.73
C THR A 4 -6.86 -13.47 -3.79
N LEU A 5 -6.83 -12.14 -3.81
CA LEU A 5 -8.04 -11.33 -3.73
C LEU A 5 -9.03 -11.61 -4.87
N ALA A 6 -8.51 -11.89 -6.07
CA ALA A 6 -9.36 -12.32 -7.18
C ALA A 6 -10.04 -13.69 -6.92
N ASP A 7 -9.37 -14.62 -6.23
CA ASP A 7 -9.96 -15.90 -5.83
C ASP A 7 -11.12 -15.69 -4.85
N GLU A 8 -10.91 -14.86 -3.82
CA GLU A 8 -11.92 -14.55 -2.79
C GLU A 8 -13.19 -13.93 -3.38
N ILE A 9 -13.05 -13.12 -4.43
CA ILE A 9 -14.18 -12.47 -5.10
C ILE A 9 -14.88 -13.43 -6.07
N LEU A 10 -14.10 -14.19 -6.85
CA LEU A 10 -14.62 -15.00 -7.95
C LEU A 10 -15.17 -16.36 -7.52
N THR A 11 -14.73 -16.89 -6.38
CA THR A 11 -15.12 -18.22 -5.90
C THR A 11 -16.48 -18.14 -5.19
N PRO A 12 -17.55 -18.78 -5.71
CA PRO A 12 -18.84 -18.80 -5.03
C PRO A 12 -18.76 -19.61 -3.74
N GLY A 13 -19.38 -19.11 -2.68
CA GLY A 13 -19.51 -19.79 -1.39
C GLY A 13 -20.33 -18.95 -0.44
N GLU A 14 -21.38 -19.55 0.14
CA GLU A 14 -22.24 -18.83 1.10
C GLU A 14 -21.41 -18.40 2.31
N GLY A 15 -21.42 -17.09 2.61
CA GLY A 15 -20.64 -16.50 3.70
C GLY A 15 -19.11 -16.48 3.48
N GLN A 16 -18.62 -16.96 2.33
CA GLN A 16 -17.19 -17.03 2.00
C GLN A 16 -16.80 -16.12 0.83
N GLN A 17 -17.70 -15.94 -0.13
CA GLN A 17 -17.43 -15.08 -1.29
C GLN A 17 -17.38 -13.60 -0.89
N LEU A 18 -16.31 -12.90 -1.28
CA LEU A 18 -16.18 -11.46 -1.09
C LEU A 18 -17.09 -10.74 -2.09
N LYS A 19 -18.12 -10.05 -1.57
CA LYS A 19 -19.12 -9.31 -2.36
C LYS A 19 -18.96 -7.81 -2.34
N ALA A 20 -18.41 -7.26 -1.27
CA ALA A 20 -18.23 -5.82 -1.10
C ALA A 20 -16.80 -5.49 -0.66
N LEU A 21 -16.21 -4.45 -1.24
CA LEU A 21 -14.85 -4.00 -0.91
C LEU A 21 -14.79 -2.48 -0.72
N PHE A 22 -14.25 -2.06 0.41
CA PHE A 22 -13.89 -0.67 0.69
C PHE A 22 -12.37 -0.51 0.55
N VAL A 23 -11.93 0.37 -0.34
CA VAL A 23 -10.52 0.67 -0.58
C VAL A 23 -10.23 2.07 -0.04
N VAL A 24 -9.41 2.16 1.00
CA VAL A 24 -9.04 3.42 1.68
C VAL A 24 -7.58 3.73 1.39
N ALA A 25 -7.29 4.90 0.83
CA ALA A 25 -5.94 5.37 0.50
C ALA A 25 -5.08 4.31 -0.21
N GLY A 26 -5.70 3.55 -1.12
CA GLY A 26 -5.13 2.36 -1.73
C GLY A 26 -5.48 2.25 -3.21
N ASN A 27 -4.63 1.56 -3.96
CA ASN A 27 -4.80 1.40 -5.41
C ASN A 27 -4.47 -0.03 -5.88
N PRO A 28 -5.22 -1.05 -5.44
CA PRO A 28 -4.96 -2.46 -5.78
C PRO A 28 -4.92 -2.74 -7.29
N ILE A 29 -5.71 -2.03 -8.11
CA ILE A 29 -5.68 -2.15 -9.59
C ILE A 29 -4.35 -1.67 -10.18
N LEU A 30 -3.47 -1.03 -9.41
CA LEU A 30 -2.10 -0.78 -9.81
C LEU A 30 -1.11 -1.61 -8.99
N SER A 31 -1.33 -1.73 -7.69
CA SER A 31 -0.34 -2.23 -6.72
C SER A 31 -0.35 -3.75 -6.50
N ALA A 32 -1.44 -4.45 -6.83
CA ALA A 32 -1.53 -5.90 -6.68
C ALA A 32 -0.99 -6.64 -7.93
N PRO A 33 -0.65 -7.94 -7.81
CA PRO A 33 -0.29 -8.77 -8.96
C PRO A 33 -1.42 -8.88 -9.99
N ASN A 34 -1.04 -9.11 -11.26
CA ASN A 34 -1.96 -9.29 -12.39
C ASN A 34 -3.14 -8.29 -12.44
N PRO A 35 -2.89 -6.98 -12.27
CA PRO A 35 -3.96 -6.02 -12.01
C PRO A 35 -4.95 -5.90 -13.18
N ARG A 36 -4.44 -5.87 -14.41
CA ARG A 36 -5.22 -5.70 -15.65
C ARG A 36 -5.68 -7.02 -16.28
N GLY A 37 -5.48 -8.13 -15.58
CA GLY A 37 -6.03 -9.42 -15.94
C GLY A 37 -7.20 -9.75 -15.03
N ARG A 38 -7.01 -10.80 -14.23
CA ARG A 38 -8.08 -11.41 -13.44
C ARG A 38 -8.61 -10.51 -12.33
N LEU A 39 -7.77 -9.64 -11.75
CA LEU A 39 -8.17 -8.79 -10.62
C LEU A 39 -9.18 -7.70 -11.01
N THR A 40 -8.95 -6.98 -12.12
CA THR A 40 -9.91 -5.98 -12.61
C THR A 40 -11.27 -6.63 -12.90
N GLU A 41 -11.27 -7.80 -13.55
CA GLU A 41 -12.51 -8.53 -13.84
C GLU A 41 -13.19 -9.05 -12.57
N ALA A 42 -12.43 -9.40 -11.53
CA ALA A 42 -12.99 -9.73 -10.23
C ALA A 42 -13.66 -8.51 -9.59
N PHE A 43 -13.01 -7.35 -9.60
CA PHE A 43 -13.55 -6.12 -9.02
C PHE A 43 -14.87 -5.70 -9.66
N LYS A 44 -15.02 -5.87 -10.98
CA LYS A 44 -16.29 -5.63 -11.71
C LYS A 44 -17.45 -6.56 -11.32
N LYS A 45 -17.17 -7.67 -10.63
CA LYS A 45 -18.17 -8.64 -10.15
C LYS A 45 -18.53 -8.45 -8.68
N LEU A 46 -17.94 -7.48 -8.00
CA LEU A 46 -18.39 -7.09 -6.67
C LEU A 46 -19.81 -6.52 -6.77
N ASP A 47 -20.60 -6.77 -5.74
CA ASP A 47 -21.90 -6.12 -5.58
C ASP A 47 -21.73 -4.66 -5.14
N LEU A 48 -20.58 -4.33 -4.54
CA LEU A 48 -20.21 -2.98 -4.13
C LEU A 48 -18.69 -2.78 -4.05
N LEU A 49 -18.17 -1.80 -4.77
CA LEU A 49 -16.79 -1.32 -4.68
C LEU A 49 -16.78 0.18 -4.36
N VAL A 50 -16.18 0.54 -3.22
CA VAL A 50 -16.10 1.93 -2.75
C VAL A 50 -14.64 2.34 -2.59
N SER A 51 -14.24 3.46 -3.17
CA SER A 51 -12.92 4.05 -2.97
C SER A 51 -13.02 5.34 -2.15
N LEU A 52 -12.27 5.39 -1.05
CA LEU A 52 -12.04 6.60 -0.27
C LEU A 52 -10.59 7.04 -0.46
N ASP A 53 -10.36 8.09 -1.23
CA ASP A 53 -9.02 8.49 -1.67
C ASP A 53 -8.93 10.00 -1.93
N LEU A 54 -7.71 10.51 -2.05
CA LEU A 54 -7.41 11.90 -2.45
C LEU A 54 -7.60 12.11 -3.95
N PHE A 55 -7.39 11.04 -4.73
CA PHE A 55 -7.41 11.08 -6.18
C PHE A 55 -8.32 10.00 -6.75
N ARG A 56 -8.82 10.26 -7.96
CA ARG A 56 -9.51 9.25 -8.76
C ARG A 56 -8.46 8.33 -9.43
N SER A 57 -7.91 7.43 -8.62
CA SER A 57 -6.96 6.38 -9.04
C SER A 57 -7.58 5.36 -9.98
N GLU A 58 -6.78 4.45 -10.54
CA GLU A 58 -7.23 3.33 -11.38
C GLU A 58 -8.29 2.48 -10.66
N THR A 59 -8.11 2.27 -9.36
CA THR A 59 -9.12 1.57 -8.55
C THR A 59 -10.39 2.40 -8.42
N ALA A 60 -10.26 3.70 -8.12
CA ALA A 60 -11.42 4.59 -8.01
C ALA A 60 -12.15 4.80 -9.34
N GLU A 61 -11.49 4.69 -10.49
CA GLU A 61 -12.14 4.78 -11.82
C GLU A 61 -13.16 3.66 -12.06
N ILE A 62 -12.94 2.48 -11.47
CA ILE A 62 -13.84 1.32 -11.61
C ILE A 62 -14.75 1.11 -10.39
N SER A 63 -14.66 1.96 -9.38
CA SER A 63 -15.50 1.89 -8.17
C SER A 63 -16.91 2.43 -8.43
N ASP A 64 -17.91 1.83 -7.79
CA ASP A 64 -19.29 2.31 -7.83
C ASP A 64 -19.42 3.69 -7.17
N PHE A 65 -18.66 3.90 -6.09
CA PHE A 65 -18.60 5.17 -5.38
C PHE A 65 -17.16 5.61 -5.13
N VAL A 66 -16.89 6.89 -5.39
CA VAL A 66 -15.63 7.56 -5.04
C VAL A 66 -15.94 8.65 -4.02
N LEU A 67 -15.39 8.51 -2.83
CA LEU A 67 -15.60 9.40 -1.70
C LEU A 67 -14.30 10.18 -1.43
N PRO A 68 -14.33 11.52 -1.42
CA PRO A 68 -13.12 12.31 -1.26
C PRO A 68 -12.63 12.32 0.20
N GLY A 69 -11.41 11.85 0.41
CA GLY A 69 -10.72 11.91 1.70
C GLY A 69 -9.91 13.20 1.88
N PRO A 70 -9.63 13.62 3.14
CA PRO A 70 -8.82 14.80 3.42
C PRO A 70 -7.33 14.54 3.21
N THR A 71 -6.62 15.54 2.69
CA THR A 71 -5.16 15.50 2.66
C THR A 71 -4.60 15.54 4.09
N PHE A 72 -3.33 15.16 4.25
CA PHE A 72 -2.64 15.26 5.54
C PHE A 72 -2.47 16.71 6.03
N LEU A 73 -2.70 17.71 5.17
CA LEU A 73 -2.64 19.14 5.52
C LEU A 73 -3.98 19.68 6.04
N GLU A 74 -5.09 19.00 5.75
CA GLU A 74 -6.46 19.46 6.06
C GLU A 74 -6.98 18.93 7.39
N ARG A 75 -6.23 18.02 8.03
CA ARG A 75 -6.66 17.37 9.27
C ARG A 75 -5.59 17.45 10.37
N PRO A 76 -5.99 17.47 11.65
CA PRO A 76 -5.05 17.21 12.72
C PRO A 76 -4.47 15.80 12.55
N ASP A 77 -3.16 15.65 12.76
CA ASP A 77 -2.51 14.36 12.55
C ASP A 77 -1.65 13.93 13.74
N LEU A 78 -1.63 12.62 13.93
CA LEU A 78 -0.81 11.91 14.90
C LEU A 78 -0.20 10.74 14.14
N GLN A 79 1.11 10.75 13.95
CA GLN A 79 1.81 9.73 13.17
C GLN A 79 1.74 8.36 13.85
N MET A 80 0.64 7.62 13.68
CA MET A 80 0.35 6.43 14.48
C MET A 80 0.85 5.15 13.81
N ALA A 81 0.49 4.92 12.54
CA ALA A 81 0.75 3.66 11.85
C ALA A 81 2.25 3.33 11.77
N PHE A 82 3.06 4.29 11.33
CA PHE A 82 4.50 4.09 11.27
C PHE A 82 5.11 3.99 12.68
N GLN A 83 4.64 4.74 13.68
CA GLN A 83 5.16 4.64 15.05
C GLN A 83 4.94 3.26 15.67
N LEU A 84 3.80 2.63 15.41
CA LEU A 84 3.53 1.25 15.85
C LEU A 84 4.52 0.25 15.22
N MET A 85 4.97 0.50 14.00
CA MET A 85 5.98 -0.31 13.30
C MET A 85 7.43 0.12 13.60
N SER A 86 7.62 1.26 14.29
CA SER A 86 8.92 1.90 14.55
C SER A 86 9.57 1.47 15.87
N GLY A 87 9.11 0.37 16.47
CA GLY A 87 9.67 -0.15 17.73
C GLY A 87 11.18 -0.41 17.70
N THR A 88 11.77 -0.47 16.51
CA THR A 88 13.19 -0.68 16.23
C THR A 88 13.91 0.55 15.66
N GLN A 89 13.25 1.72 15.53
CA GLN A 89 13.87 2.90 14.93
C GLN A 89 15.08 3.39 15.77
N PRO A 90 16.24 3.60 15.13
CA PRO A 90 17.37 4.28 15.75
C PRO A 90 16.94 5.73 16.09
N GLY A 91 17.05 6.11 17.35
CA GLY A 91 16.64 7.44 17.83
C GLY A 91 15.60 7.42 18.94
N GLY A 92 14.93 6.29 19.15
CA GLY A 92 13.96 6.10 20.23
C GLY A 92 12.53 6.46 19.84
N ARG A 93 11.59 6.10 20.71
CA ARG A 93 10.15 6.34 20.49
C ARG A 93 9.84 7.82 20.63
N TYR A 94 8.99 8.36 19.77
CA TYR A 94 8.52 9.74 19.89
C TYR A 94 7.03 9.83 19.61
N VAL A 95 6.44 10.94 20.02
CA VAL A 95 5.08 11.32 19.67
C VAL A 95 5.10 12.71 19.08
N GLN A 96 4.48 12.86 17.91
CA GLN A 96 4.38 14.14 17.21
C GLN A 96 2.94 14.38 16.80
N TYR A 97 2.47 15.59 17.05
CA TYR A 97 1.14 16.06 16.69
C TYR A 97 1.28 17.31 15.83
N THR A 98 0.41 17.45 14.84
CA THR A 98 0.25 18.68 14.08
C THR A 98 -1.23 19.08 14.02
N ASP A 99 -1.48 20.38 14.08
CA ASP A 99 -2.77 20.95 13.70
C ASP A 99 -2.89 20.97 12.16
N PRO A 100 -4.12 21.01 11.62
CA PRO A 100 -4.32 21.24 10.19
C PRO A 100 -3.70 22.56 9.76
N VAL A 101 -3.10 22.58 8.58
CA VAL A 101 -2.49 23.76 7.96
C VAL A 101 -3.45 24.40 6.94
N LEU A 102 -4.34 23.60 6.37
CA LEU A 102 -5.36 24.02 5.42
C LEU A 102 -6.76 23.79 6.01
N GLU A 103 -7.72 24.61 5.59
CA GLU A 103 -9.13 24.35 5.87
C GLU A 103 -9.62 23.18 5.01
N MET A 104 -10.35 22.25 5.63
CA MET A 104 -10.94 21.11 4.93
C MET A 104 -12.13 21.59 4.08
N PRO A 105 -12.21 21.25 2.78
CA PRO A 105 -13.35 21.62 1.94
C PRO A 105 -14.68 21.02 2.44
N ASP A 106 -15.78 21.73 2.22
CA ASP A 106 -17.13 21.31 2.66
C ASP A 106 -17.62 20.00 2.02
N THR A 107 -17.01 19.56 0.92
CA THR A 107 -17.30 18.30 0.23
C THR A 107 -16.47 17.12 0.75
N VAL A 108 -15.47 17.38 1.59
CA VAL A 108 -14.51 16.38 2.08
C VAL A 108 -14.85 15.99 3.52
N ARG A 109 -14.67 14.70 3.86
CA ARG A 109 -14.94 14.20 5.20
C ARG A 109 -13.82 13.26 5.64
N ASP A 110 -13.49 13.32 6.93
CA ASP A 110 -12.58 12.36 7.54
C ASP A 110 -13.04 10.91 7.29
N GLU A 111 -12.08 10.01 7.11
CA GLU A 111 -12.32 8.59 6.86
C GLU A 111 -13.14 7.95 7.98
N TRP A 112 -12.81 8.26 9.24
CA TRP A 112 -13.56 7.76 10.41
C TRP A 112 -15.02 8.22 10.40
N TRP A 113 -15.29 9.44 9.92
CA TRP A 113 -16.64 9.99 9.85
C TRP A 113 -17.45 9.26 8.78
N VAL A 114 -16.86 9.01 7.61
CA VAL A 114 -17.52 8.29 6.51
C VAL A 114 -17.93 6.89 6.96
N PHE A 115 -17.01 6.12 7.55
CA PHE A 115 -17.37 4.80 8.09
C PHE A 115 -18.39 4.89 9.22
N SER A 116 -18.42 6.00 9.97
CA SER A 116 -19.42 6.20 11.01
C SER A 116 -20.82 6.36 10.47
N GLU A 117 -20.98 7.15 9.42
CA GLU A 117 -22.28 7.35 8.78
C GLU A 117 -22.75 6.09 8.03
N ILE A 118 -21.83 5.34 7.42
CA ILE A 118 -22.16 4.04 6.79
C ILE A 118 -22.64 3.05 7.84
N ALA A 119 -21.91 2.87 8.95
CA ALA A 119 -22.29 1.98 10.03
C ALA A 119 -23.68 2.36 10.58
N ARG A 120 -23.92 3.65 10.79
CA ARG A 120 -25.22 4.17 11.25
C ARG A 120 -26.34 3.87 10.25
N ALA A 121 -26.13 4.16 8.97
CA ALA A 121 -27.13 3.90 7.93
C ALA A 121 -27.46 2.41 7.82
N ALA A 122 -26.48 1.53 8.07
CA ALA A 122 -26.64 0.09 8.12
C ALA A 122 -27.20 -0.45 9.46
N GLY A 123 -27.39 0.40 10.47
CA GLY A 123 -27.82 -0.03 11.82
C GLY A 123 -26.78 -0.89 12.55
N LEU A 124 -25.49 -0.73 12.23
CA LEU A 124 -24.38 -1.48 12.81
C LEU A 124 -23.75 -0.75 14.00
N PRO A 125 -23.52 -1.44 15.13
CA PRO A 125 -22.89 -0.83 16.30
C PRO A 125 -21.40 -0.58 16.08
N PHE A 126 -20.90 0.56 16.53
CA PHE A 126 -19.47 0.84 16.54
C PHE A 126 -18.70 -0.11 17.44
N PHE A 127 -17.61 -0.70 16.92
CA PHE A 127 -16.76 -1.67 17.63
C PHE A 127 -17.55 -2.85 18.23
N GLY A 128 -18.71 -3.20 17.68
CA GLY A 128 -19.58 -4.24 18.23
C GLY A 128 -20.21 -3.88 19.59
N SER A 129 -20.12 -2.63 20.05
CA SER A 129 -20.59 -2.19 21.36
C SER A 129 -21.77 -1.23 21.27
N ARG A 130 -22.95 -1.70 21.70
CA ARG A 130 -24.16 -0.88 21.81
C ARG A 130 -24.02 0.30 22.77
N LEU A 131 -23.11 0.19 23.76
CA LEU A 131 -22.82 1.30 24.68
C LEU A 131 -22.06 2.42 23.96
N ILE A 132 -21.02 2.07 23.20
CA ILE A 132 -20.24 3.04 22.42
C ILE A 132 -21.15 3.69 21.38
N GLU A 133 -21.96 2.90 20.68
CA GLU A 133 -22.97 3.40 19.74
C GLU A 133 -23.90 4.44 20.38
N ARG A 134 -24.50 4.13 21.55
CA ARG A 134 -25.37 5.08 22.27
C ARG A 134 -24.65 6.38 22.67
N LEU A 135 -23.38 6.29 23.07
CA LEU A 135 -22.59 7.48 23.41
C LEU A 135 -22.32 8.34 22.17
N PHE A 136 -22.02 7.71 21.02
CA PHE A 136 -21.85 8.40 19.75
C PHE A 136 -23.16 9.04 19.27
N ASP A 137 -24.28 8.33 19.35
CA ASP A 137 -25.59 8.87 18.98
C ASP A 137 -26.03 10.02 19.87
N LEU A 138 -25.80 9.92 21.18
CA LEU A 138 -26.07 10.99 22.13
C LEU A 138 -25.19 12.21 21.82
N ASN A 139 -23.90 11.99 21.57
CA ASN A 139 -22.97 13.05 21.18
C ASN A 139 -23.43 13.77 19.91
N ARG A 140 -23.88 13.00 18.91
CA ARG A 140 -24.35 13.51 17.62
C ARG A 140 -25.65 14.32 17.74
N ARG A 141 -26.69 13.78 18.41
CA ARG A 141 -27.95 14.51 18.68
C ARG A 141 -27.69 15.79 19.47
N ALA A 142 -26.75 15.75 20.39
CA ALA A 142 -26.35 16.92 21.15
C ALA A 142 -25.63 17.94 20.22
N ALA A 143 -24.77 17.46 19.32
CA ALA A 143 -24.02 18.25 18.35
C ALA A 143 -24.87 18.87 17.21
N ASP A 144 -26.17 18.57 17.10
CA ASP A 144 -27.07 19.33 16.22
C ASP A 144 -27.22 20.80 16.66
N ARG A 145 -26.92 21.10 17.93
CA ARG A 145 -26.86 22.47 18.45
C ARG A 145 -25.46 23.06 18.24
N PRO A 146 -25.29 24.22 17.58
CA PRO A 146 -23.97 24.78 17.26
C PRO A 146 -23.01 24.91 18.45
N VAL A 147 -23.51 25.41 19.59
CA VAL A 147 -22.72 25.58 20.83
C VAL A 147 -22.26 24.23 21.40
N VAL A 148 -23.08 23.20 21.26
CA VAL A 148 -22.77 21.86 21.74
C VAL A 148 -21.87 21.12 20.76
N ARG A 149 -22.01 21.34 19.45
CA ARG A 149 -21.08 20.87 18.42
C ARG A 149 -19.67 21.36 18.70
N GLU A 150 -19.54 22.65 18.97
CA GLU A 150 -18.26 23.30 19.25
C GLU A 150 -17.63 22.78 20.55
N ARG A 151 -18.44 22.56 21.60
CA ARG A 151 -17.94 22.17 22.93
C ARG A 151 -17.86 20.67 23.17
N LEU A 152 -18.76 19.87 22.65
CA LEU A 152 -18.92 18.44 22.96
C LEU A 152 -18.90 17.53 21.73
N GLY A 153 -19.09 18.03 20.52
CA GLY A 153 -19.04 17.23 19.29
C GLY A 153 -17.76 16.40 19.16
N LEU A 154 -17.89 15.15 18.70
CA LEU A 154 -16.76 14.30 18.37
C LEU A 154 -16.05 14.86 17.15
N THR A 155 -14.76 15.14 17.27
CA THR A 155 -13.93 15.62 16.16
C THR A 155 -12.66 14.79 16.09
N HIS A 156 -12.01 14.78 14.93
CA HIS A 156 -10.72 14.13 14.72
C HIS A 156 -9.71 14.53 15.82
N LYS A 157 -9.59 15.84 16.11
CA LYS A 157 -8.71 16.37 17.15
C LYS A 157 -9.00 15.81 18.55
N ARG A 158 -10.26 15.54 18.87
CA ARG A 158 -10.67 14.98 20.17
C ARG A 158 -10.39 13.50 20.27
N LEU A 159 -10.56 12.75 19.18
CA LEU A 159 -10.15 11.35 19.07
C LEU A 159 -8.63 11.22 19.24
N ILE A 160 -7.85 12.05 18.55
CA ILE A 160 -6.40 12.16 18.77
C ILE A 160 -6.09 12.55 20.21
N GLY A 161 -6.86 13.48 20.79
CA GLY A 161 -6.67 13.92 22.17
C GLY A 161 -6.80 12.80 23.20
N LEU A 162 -7.72 11.85 23.00
CA LEU A 162 -7.81 10.65 23.84
C LEU A 162 -6.52 9.82 23.74
N LEU A 163 -6.02 9.60 22.52
CA LEU A 163 -4.79 8.83 22.27
C LEU A 163 -3.56 9.51 22.87
N THR A 164 -3.40 10.83 22.71
CA THR A 164 -2.24 11.55 23.28
C THR A 164 -2.32 11.63 24.81
N LEU A 165 -3.51 11.74 25.39
CA LEU A 165 -3.69 11.70 26.84
C LEU A 165 -3.29 10.34 27.41
N LEU A 166 -3.78 9.24 26.81
CA LEU A 166 -3.44 7.89 27.26
C LEU A 166 -1.97 7.53 26.98
N GLY A 167 -1.44 7.95 25.83
CA GLY A 167 -0.10 7.58 25.38
C GLY A 167 1.03 8.41 25.99
N CYS A 168 0.83 9.72 26.19
CA CYS A 168 1.88 10.62 26.68
C CYS A 168 1.46 11.60 27.79
N GLY A 169 0.21 11.51 28.28
CA GLY A 169 -0.31 12.35 29.36
C GLY A 169 -0.55 13.80 28.97
N MET A 170 -0.67 14.11 27.68
CA MET A 170 -0.84 15.48 27.18
C MET A 170 -2.01 15.60 26.22
N THR A 171 -2.71 16.73 26.26
CA THR A 171 -3.65 17.11 25.21
C THR A 171 -2.88 17.50 23.95
N PRO A 172 -3.50 17.45 22.75
CA PRO A 172 -2.83 17.82 21.50
C PRO A 172 -2.27 19.25 21.53
N SER A 173 -3.05 20.21 22.02
CA SER A 173 -2.61 21.62 22.14
C SER A 173 -1.41 21.78 23.09
N ARG A 174 -1.35 21.02 24.19
CA ARG A 174 -0.19 21.07 25.11
C ARG A 174 1.04 20.41 24.49
N LEU A 175 0.85 19.33 23.73
CA LEU A 175 1.93 18.66 23.01
C LEU A 175 2.51 19.59 21.93
N ALA A 176 1.66 20.17 21.08
CA ALA A 176 2.06 21.13 20.04
C ALA A 176 2.82 22.33 20.63
N LYS A 177 2.29 22.94 21.70
CA LYS A 177 2.88 24.13 22.32
C LYS A 177 4.23 23.86 22.99
N ARG A 178 4.35 22.74 23.70
CA ARG A 178 5.57 22.43 24.49
C ARG A 178 6.63 21.70 23.67
N TYR A 179 6.22 20.95 22.65
CA TYR A 179 7.06 20.08 21.85
C TYR A 179 6.68 20.22 20.37
N PRO A 180 6.95 21.38 19.74
CA PRO A 180 6.55 21.65 18.36
C PRO A 180 7.15 20.65 17.36
N SER A 181 8.35 20.13 17.63
CA SER A 181 9.01 19.09 16.82
C SER A 181 8.74 17.66 17.31
N GLY A 182 7.76 17.47 18.19
CA GLY A 182 7.49 16.19 18.83
C GLY A 182 8.26 15.97 20.14
N ARG A 183 7.77 15.02 20.93
CA ARG A 183 8.31 14.66 22.25
C ARG A 183 8.88 13.25 22.21
N MET A 184 10.13 13.13 22.64
CA MET A 184 10.72 11.82 22.93
C MET A 184 9.97 11.12 24.07
N LEU A 185 9.52 9.91 23.80
CA LEU A 185 8.97 8.99 24.79
C LEU A 185 10.13 8.23 25.46
N LYS A 186 9.85 7.63 26.63
CA LYS A 186 10.85 6.82 27.33
C LYS A 186 11.36 5.71 26.39
N PRO A 187 12.67 5.48 26.29
CA PRO A 187 13.19 4.39 25.45
C PRO A 187 12.69 3.03 25.95
N ASN A 188 12.68 2.04 25.07
CA ASN A 188 12.50 0.65 25.48
C ASN A 188 13.70 0.23 26.33
N ARG A 189 13.45 -0.49 27.43
CA ARG A 189 14.54 -1.02 28.25
C ARG A 189 15.13 -2.25 27.54
N PRO A 190 16.47 -2.40 27.43
CA PRO A 190 17.07 -3.63 26.96
C PRO A 190 16.50 -4.85 27.68
N GLY A 191 16.24 -5.93 26.94
CA GLY A 191 15.63 -7.15 27.47
C GLY A 191 14.14 -7.05 27.79
N TRP A 192 13.46 -5.92 27.56
CA TRP A 192 11.99 -5.83 27.73
C TRP A 192 11.27 -6.83 26.81
N LEU A 193 11.69 -6.92 25.54
CA LEU A 193 11.13 -7.87 24.58
C LEU A 193 11.22 -9.30 25.12
N LEU A 194 12.42 -9.73 25.53
CA LEU A 194 12.68 -11.07 26.04
C LEU A 194 11.95 -11.40 27.36
N LYS A 195 11.60 -10.38 28.17
CA LYS A 195 10.94 -10.57 29.47
C LYS A 195 9.43 -10.47 29.42
N ARG A 196 8.87 -9.66 28.51
CA ARG A 196 7.45 -9.26 28.52
C ARG A 196 6.83 -9.06 27.14
N GLY A 197 7.63 -9.07 26.07
CA GLY A 197 7.17 -8.76 24.72
C GLY A 197 7.12 -9.96 23.77
N LEU A 198 7.57 -11.14 24.20
CA LEU A 198 7.43 -12.36 23.42
C LEU A 198 5.99 -12.87 23.52
N LEU A 199 5.36 -13.08 22.36
CA LEU A 199 4.00 -13.58 22.23
C LEU A 199 3.95 -15.12 22.08
N THR A 200 5.10 -15.78 22.17
CA THR A 200 5.21 -17.24 22.20
C THR A 200 4.60 -17.79 23.49
N ARG A 201 4.01 -18.98 23.43
CA ARG A 201 3.26 -19.59 24.55
C ARG A 201 4.11 -19.78 25.81
N ASP A 202 5.40 -20.06 25.65
CA ASP A 202 6.36 -20.30 26.72
C ASP A 202 7.21 -19.07 27.08
N GLY A 203 6.98 -17.94 26.40
CA GLY A 203 7.73 -16.70 26.58
C GLY A 203 9.19 -16.79 26.15
N ARG A 204 9.57 -17.76 25.29
CA ARG A 204 10.93 -17.90 24.75
C ARG A 204 10.98 -17.58 23.26
N VAL A 205 12.17 -17.25 22.76
CA VAL A 205 12.37 -17.11 21.31
C VAL A 205 12.36 -18.51 20.72
N ASP A 206 11.41 -18.77 19.84
CA ASP A 206 11.40 -19.98 19.03
C ASP A 206 12.42 -19.83 17.89
N LEU A 207 13.52 -20.58 17.96
CA LEU A 207 14.60 -20.53 16.99
C LEU A 207 14.33 -21.38 15.75
N ALA A 208 13.39 -22.32 15.84
CA ALA A 208 13.08 -23.26 14.78
C ALA A 208 11.57 -23.58 14.79
N PRO A 209 10.71 -22.60 14.45
CA PRO A 209 9.27 -22.84 14.42
C PRO A 209 8.94 -24.00 13.47
N SER A 210 8.13 -24.95 13.93
CA SER A 210 7.87 -26.21 13.21
C SER A 210 7.42 -25.96 11.78
N ASP A 211 6.50 -25.03 11.56
CA ASP A 211 5.97 -24.72 10.22
C ASP A 211 7.07 -24.25 9.25
N PHE A 212 8.09 -23.53 9.76
CA PHE A 212 9.23 -23.08 8.96
C PHE A 212 10.20 -24.22 8.68
N MET A 213 10.43 -25.10 9.66
CA MET A 213 11.31 -26.26 9.50
C MET A 213 10.70 -27.26 8.52
N ASP A 214 9.41 -27.59 8.68
CA ASP A 214 8.67 -28.47 7.77
C ASP A 214 8.65 -27.89 6.35
N GLY A 215 8.44 -26.58 6.21
CA GLY A 215 8.50 -25.89 4.93
C GLY A 215 9.90 -25.90 4.30
N ALA A 216 10.95 -25.71 5.11
CA ALA A 216 12.33 -25.76 4.65
C ALA A 216 12.73 -27.17 4.20
N ASP A 217 12.39 -28.21 4.98
CA ASP A 217 12.66 -29.60 4.63
C ASP A 217 11.95 -30.01 3.33
N ALA A 218 10.76 -29.49 3.08
CA ALA A 218 10.00 -29.76 1.87
C ALA A 218 10.53 -29.03 0.62
N GLU A 219 10.95 -27.76 0.74
CA GLU A 219 11.13 -26.87 -0.42
C GLU A 219 12.54 -26.30 -0.59
N LEU A 220 13.39 -26.28 0.45
CA LEU A 220 14.65 -25.53 0.43
C LEU A 220 15.64 -26.09 -0.58
N GLU A 221 15.91 -27.40 -0.56
CA GLU A 221 16.87 -28.03 -1.47
C GLU A 221 16.36 -27.99 -2.92
N VAL A 222 15.05 -28.25 -3.12
CA VAL A 222 14.42 -28.15 -4.44
C VAL A 222 14.52 -26.73 -4.99
N GLY A 223 14.24 -25.73 -4.15
CA GLY A 223 14.38 -24.31 -4.45
C GLY A 223 15.82 -23.95 -4.81
N TYR A 224 16.79 -24.36 -3.98
CA TYR A 224 18.21 -24.12 -4.20
C TYR A 224 18.68 -24.69 -5.55
N GLN A 225 18.38 -25.96 -5.84
CA GLN A 225 18.75 -26.58 -7.11
C GLN A 225 18.07 -25.92 -8.31
N ARG A 226 16.82 -25.45 -8.18
CA ARG A 226 16.13 -24.68 -9.21
C ARG A 226 16.81 -23.33 -9.47
N GLU A 227 17.24 -22.63 -8.42
CA GLU A 227 18.00 -21.40 -8.54
C GLU A 227 19.36 -21.63 -9.19
N LEU A 228 20.06 -22.72 -8.85
CA LEU A 228 21.33 -23.08 -9.46
C LEU A 228 21.22 -23.37 -10.97
N ARG A 229 20.10 -23.95 -11.42
CA ARG A 229 19.85 -24.19 -12.85
C ARG A 229 19.46 -22.93 -13.62
N SER A 230 18.96 -21.90 -12.93
CA SER A 230 18.47 -20.65 -13.54
C SER A 230 19.39 -19.44 -13.29
N LYS A 231 20.66 -19.67 -12.94
CA LYS A 231 21.64 -18.60 -12.62
C LYS A 231 21.81 -17.58 -13.73
N THR A 232 21.68 -18.01 -14.98
CA THR A 232 21.83 -17.18 -16.19
C THR A 232 20.49 -16.75 -16.79
N THR A 233 19.39 -16.99 -16.08
CA THR A 233 18.05 -16.53 -16.48
C THR A 233 17.82 -15.13 -15.94
N LEU A 234 17.40 -14.20 -16.80
CA LEU A 234 17.03 -12.85 -16.38
C LEU A 234 15.89 -12.89 -15.36
N LYS A 235 16.09 -12.25 -14.20
CA LYS A 235 15.08 -12.09 -13.15
C LYS A 235 14.76 -10.63 -12.93
N LEU A 236 13.47 -10.31 -12.86
CA LEU A 236 13.02 -8.97 -12.60
C LEU A 236 13.01 -8.67 -11.11
N ILE A 237 13.69 -7.59 -10.71
CA ILE A 237 13.63 -7.04 -9.36
C ILE A 237 12.79 -5.75 -9.34
N SER A 238 12.05 -5.58 -8.24
CA SER A 238 11.31 -4.33 -8.02
C SER A 238 12.28 -3.20 -7.67
N LYS A 239 12.06 -2.02 -8.26
CA LYS A 239 12.86 -0.82 -8.01
C LYS A 239 11.98 0.32 -7.50
N ARG A 240 12.53 1.16 -6.62
CA ARG A 240 11.89 2.43 -6.21
C ARG A 240 12.61 3.60 -6.84
N GLU A 241 11.88 4.70 -7.02
CA GLU A 241 12.40 5.93 -7.59
C GLU A 241 12.35 7.06 -6.57
N LYS A 242 13.36 7.95 -6.63
CA LYS A 242 13.49 9.06 -5.68
C LYS A 242 12.36 10.10 -5.81
N ARG A 243 11.78 10.24 -7.01
CA ARG A 243 10.72 11.22 -7.34
C ARG A 243 9.32 10.62 -7.45
N GLY A 244 9.14 9.44 -6.83
CA GLY A 244 7.86 8.78 -6.73
C GLY A 244 7.71 8.15 -5.35
N HIS A 245 6.47 7.95 -4.93
CA HIS A 245 6.16 7.15 -3.76
C HIS A 245 4.93 6.32 -4.11
N ASN A 246 5.15 5.03 -4.39
CA ASN A 246 4.11 4.17 -4.96
C ASN A 246 3.45 4.86 -6.18
N SER A 247 2.12 4.78 -6.29
CA SER A 247 1.35 5.32 -7.41
C SER A 247 0.84 6.75 -7.25
N TRP A 248 0.88 7.34 -6.04
CA TRP A 248 0.09 8.54 -5.77
C TRP A 248 0.81 9.87 -6.08
N MET A 249 2.14 9.87 -6.15
CA MET A 249 2.93 11.08 -6.38
C MET A 249 3.12 11.45 -7.86
N HIS A 250 2.76 10.58 -8.80
CA HIS A 250 3.01 10.82 -10.22
C HIS A 250 2.14 11.92 -10.81
N ASN A 251 1.01 12.25 -10.16
CA ASN A 251 0.11 13.31 -10.58
C ASN A 251 0.57 14.71 -10.17
N ALA A 252 1.64 14.84 -9.36
CA ALA A 252 2.22 16.12 -8.98
C ALA A 252 3.20 16.61 -10.07
N PRO A 253 2.91 17.71 -10.80
CA PRO A 253 3.78 18.19 -11.88
C PRO A 253 5.19 18.54 -11.42
N ALA A 254 5.32 19.09 -10.21
CA ALA A 254 6.59 19.48 -9.60
C ALA A 254 7.55 18.30 -9.34
N LEU A 255 7.02 17.07 -9.23
CA LEU A 255 7.83 15.86 -9.07
C LEU A 255 8.21 15.23 -10.43
N GLY A 256 7.73 15.81 -11.52
CA GLY A 256 8.03 15.37 -12.89
C GLY A 256 9.31 15.97 -13.46
N GLY A 257 9.36 16.03 -14.79
CA GLY A 257 10.47 16.55 -15.59
C GLY A 257 10.66 15.72 -16.86
N LYS A 258 11.40 16.24 -17.86
CA LYS A 258 11.61 15.55 -19.15
C LYS A 258 12.17 14.13 -18.98
N ALA A 259 13.05 13.91 -18.00
CA ALA A 259 13.65 12.61 -17.72
C ALA A 259 12.72 11.64 -16.93
N HIS A 260 11.60 12.11 -16.38
CA HIS A 260 10.69 11.34 -15.51
C HIS A 260 9.27 11.25 -16.09
N GLN A 261 9.17 11.09 -17.41
CA GLN A 261 7.92 10.89 -18.14
C GLN A 261 7.48 9.41 -18.22
N THR A 262 8.39 8.48 -17.92
CA THR A 262 8.11 7.04 -17.90
C THR A 262 9.09 6.34 -16.96
N ASN A 263 8.75 5.15 -16.48
CA ASN A 263 9.72 4.20 -15.96
C ASN A 263 10.47 3.51 -17.10
N ARG A 264 11.69 3.06 -16.79
CA ARG A 264 12.61 2.40 -17.71
C ARG A 264 12.98 1.00 -17.20
N LEU A 265 13.26 0.08 -18.12
CA LEU A 265 13.84 -1.21 -17.79
C LEU A 265 15.36 -1.05 -17.64
N TYR A 266 15.86 -1.19 -16.42
CA TYR A 266 17.29 -1.13 -16.14
C TYR A 266 17.92 -2.50 -16.38
N MET A 267 19.02 -2.51 -17.13
CA MET A 267 19.65 -3.75 -17.61
C MET A 267 21.17 -3.59 -17.68
N HIS A 268 21.90 -4.64 -17.29
CA HIS A 268 23.36 -4.67 -17.39
C HIS A 268 23.83 -4.56 -18.86
N PRO A 269 24.96 -3.89 -19.16
CA PRO A 269 25.43 -3.73 -20.55
C PRO A 269 25.61 -5.05 -21.31
N GLU A 270 26.17 -6.08 -20.67
CA GLU A 270 26.37 -7.39 -21.31
C GLU A 270 25.05 -8.09 -21.64
N ASP A 271 24.08 -8.07 -20.71
CA ASP A 271 22.78 -8.72 -20.96
C ASP A 271 22.02 -7.96 -22.05
N ALA A 272 22.11 -6.62 -22.09
CA ALA A 272 21.50 -5.80 -23.12
C ALA A 272 22.11 -6.10 -24.50
N SER A 273 23.43 -6.24 -24.57
CA SER A 273 24.16 -6.66 -25.78
C SER A 273 23.72 -8.05 -26.25
N GLU A 274 23.65 -9.03 -25.35
CA GLU A 274 23.16 -10.38 -25.64
C GLU A 274 21.71 -10.40 -26.15
N ALA A 275 20.87 -9.48 -25.67
CA ALA A 275 19.49 -9.30 -26.12
C ALA A 275 19.35 -8.41 -27.37
N GLY A 276 20.45 -7.86 -27.91
CA GLY A 276 20.44 -6.96 -29.07
C GLY A 276 19.75 -5.62 -28.82
N LEU A 277 19.81 -5.11 -27.59
CA LEU A 277 19.16 -3.88 -27.13
C LEU A 277 20.19 -2.75 -26.94
N HIS A 278 19.84 -1.56 -27.39
CA HIS A 278 20.61 -0.33 -27.18
C HIS A 278 19.92 0.59 -26.17
N GLN A 279 20.66 1.63 -25.74
CA GLN A 279 20.15 2.65 -24.83
C GLN A 279 18.89 3.33 -25.41
N GLY A 280 17.78 3.24 -24.68
CA GLY A 280 16.50 3.84 -25.07
C GLY A 280 15.64 3.00 -26.00
N ASP A 281 16.12 1.86 -26.51
CA ASP A 281 15.31 0.93 -27.30
C ASP A 281 14.08 0.50 -26.49
N LEU A 282 12.96 0.28 -27.19
CA LEU A 282 11.77 -0.27 -26.56
C LEU A 282 11.94 -1.78 -26.43
N ALA A 283 11.89 -2.30 -25.21
CA ALA A 283 11.96 -3.73 -24.94
C ALA A 283 10.60 -4.28 -24.50
N GLU A 284 10.21 -5.43 -25.03
CA GLU A 284 9.12 -6.23 -24.47
C GLU A 284 9.69 -7.10 -23.34
N VAL A 285 9.17 -6.89 -22.13
CA VAL A 285 9.40 -7.74 -20.97
C VAL A 285 8.18 -8.63 -20.80
N ARG A 286 8.39 -9.95 -20.74
CA ARG A 286 7.29 -10.93 -20.74
C ARG A 286 7.50 -12.04 -19.71
N THR A 287 6.41 -12.41 -19.06
CA THR A 287 6.26 -13.63 -18.24
C THR A 287 5.16 -14.51 -18.82
N GLU A 288 4.79 -15.59 -18.13
CA GLU A 288 3.58 -16.35 -18.43
C GLU A 288 2.29 -15.59 -18.07
N HIS A 289 2.37 -14.58 -17.20
CA HIS A 289 1.22 -13.82 -16.71
C HIS A 289 0.90 -12.60 -17.57
N GLY A 290 1.88 -12.02 -18.27
CA GLY A 290 1.66 -10.86 -19.10
C GLY A 290 2.93 -10.33 -19.76
N SER A 291 2.79 -9.22 -20.48
CA SER A 291 3.93 -8.46 -20.99
C SER A 291 3.72 -6.96 -20.86
N VAL A 292 4.83 -6.23 -20.80
CA VAL A 292 4.88 -4.77 -20.83
C VAL A 292 5.99 -4.33 -21.76
N GLN A 293 5.86 -3.12 -22.31
CA GLN A 293 6.89 -2.52 -23.16
C GLN A 293 7.48 -1.29 -22.47
N ALA A 294 8.78 -1.30 -22.20
CA ALA A 294 9.46 -0.21 -21.53
C ALA A 294 10.75 0.16 -22.26
N PRO A 295 11.11 1.46 -22.32
CA PRO A 295 12.41 1.86 -22.85
C PRO A 295 13.54 1.37 -21.95
N VAL A 296 14.62 0.90 -22.55
CA VAL A 296 15.78 0.35 -21.84
C VAL A 296 16.67 1.48 -21.31
N GLN A 297 17.15 1.29 -20.09
CA GLN A 297 18.22 2.05 -19.47
C GLN A 297 19.37 1.09 -19.19
N ILE A 298 20.42 1.17 -20.01
CA ILE A 298 21.63 0.39 -19.81
C ILE A 298 22.45 1.02 -18.68
N THR A 299 22.88 0.21 -17.72
CA THR A 299 23.71 0.63 -16.59
C THR A 299 24.36 -0.58 -15.90
N ASP A 300 25.56 -0.39 -15.39
CA ASP A 300 26.29 -1.33 -14.53
C ASP A 300 25.84 -1.31 -13.06
N GLU A 301 24.88 -0.43 -12.69
CA GLU A 301 24.26 -0.42 -11.35
C GLU A 301 23.37 -1.65 -11.09
N VAL A 302 22.99 -2.38 -12.14
CA VAL A 302 22.22 -3.64 -12.04
C VAL A 302 23.15 -4.79 -12.44
N MET A 303 23.24 -5.81 -11.60
CA MET A 303 24.07 -6.98 -11.87
C MET A 303 23.58 -7.78 -13.08
N ARG A 304 24.49 -8.54 -13.70
CA ARG A 304 24.12 -9.52 -14.73
C ARG A 304 23.01 -10.46 -14.27
N TYR A 305 22.14 -10.82 -15.21
CA TYR A 305 20.96 -11.67 -15.03
C TYR A 305 19.88 -11.08 -14.11
N ALA A 306 20.02 -9.81 -13.70
CA ALA A 306 18.97 -9.05 -13.07
C ALA A 306 18.52 -7.90 -13.98
N VAL A 307 17.21 -7.67 -14.03
CA VAL A 307 16.63 -6.46 -14.63
C VAL A 307 15.76 -5.76 -13.62
N ALA A 308 15.73 -4.44 -13.64
CA ALA A 308 14.93 -3.68 -12.68
C ALA A 308 13.91 -2.81 -13.39
N LEU A 309 12.64 -2.88 -12.97
CA LEU A 309 11.59 -2.01 -13.49
C LEU A 309 10.90 -1.31 -12.31
N PRO A 310 10.93 0.03 -12.26
CA PRO A 310 10.28 0.78 -11.19
C PRO A 310 8.78 0.48 -11.05
N HIS A 311 8.34 0.20 -9.82
CA HIS A 311 6.93 0.02 -9.47
C HIS A 311 6.19 1.37 -9.36
N GLY A 312 4.85 1.30 -9.29
CA GLY A 312 4.00 2.49 -9.06
C GLY A 312 3.57 3.23 -10.33
N TRP A 313 3.96 2.74 -11.50
CA TRP A 313 3.61 3.29 -12.80
C TRP A 313 2.45 2.52 -13.46
N GLY A 314 1.91 3.04 -14.56
CA GLY A 314 0.79 2.45 -15.32
C GLY A 314 -0.48 3.29 -15.36
N HIS A 315 -0.38 4.62 -15.40
CA HIS A 315 -1.50 5.54 -15.15
C HIS A 315 -2.48 5.81 -16.30
N ARG A 316 -2.43 5.00 -17.37
CA ARG A 316 -3.18 5.26 -18.62
C ARG A 316 -4.70 5.33 -18.45
N GLU A 317 -5.26 4.57 -17.51
CA GLU A 317 -6.70 4.42 -17.28
C GLU A 317 -7.06 4.94 -15.88
N SER A 318 -6.69 6.19 -15.62
CA SER A 318 -6.91 6.83 -14.31
C SER A 318 -7.38 8.27 -14.45
N GLY A 319 -8.10 8.76 -13.44
CA GLY A 319 -8.47 10.16 -13.29
C GLY A 319 -7.34 11.04 -12.75
N LEU A 320 -6.13 10.49 -12.56
CA LEU A 320 -4.91 11.25 -12.31
C LEU A 320 -4.46 11.92 -13.62
N ALA A 321 -5.16 12.98 -14.04
CA ALA A 321 -5.05 13.56 -15.37
C ALA A 321 -3.61 13.89 -15.81
N TYR A 322 -2.80 14.47 -14.94
CA TYR A 322 -1.40 14.78 -15.26
C TYR A 322 -0.55 13.52 -15.40
N ALA A 323 -0.73 12.55 -14.49
CA ALA A 323 -0.03 11.28 -14.56
C ALA A 323 -0.38 10.51 -15.83
N SER A 324 -1.67 10.42 -16.16
CA SER A 324 -2.18 9.74 -17.36
C SER A 324 -1.63 10.39 -18.64
N ALA A 325 -1.65 11.72 -18.73
CA ALA A 325 -1.22 12.45 -19.92
C ALA A 325 0.31 12.48 -20.12
N HIS A 326 1.09 12.54 -19.05
CA HIS A 326 2.53 12.87 -19.16
C HIS A 326 3.46 11.87 -18.48
N ARG A 327 2.94 10.99 -17.63
CA ARG A 327 3.72 10.09 -16.77
C ARG A 327 3.09 8.70 -16.67
N ALA A 328 2.49 8.23 -17.76
CA ALA A 328 1.75 6.98 -17.76
C ALA A 328 2.64 5.79 -17.39
N GLY A 329 3.81 5.68 -18.03
CA GLY A 329 4.72 4.54 -17.88
C GLY A 329 4.04 3.18 -18.11
N VAL A 330 4.63 2.14 -17.52
CA VAL A 330 4.09 0.78 -17.53
C VAL A 330 4.02 0.17 -16.14
N ASN A 331 3.03 -0.68 -15.92
CA ASN A 331 2.85 -1.34 -14.62
C ASN A 331 3.64 -2.65 -14.56
N VAL A 332 4.71 -2.69 -13.77
CA VAL A 332 5.52 -3.90 -13.53
C VAL A 332 4.70 -5.07 -12.96
N ASN A 333 3.64 -4.79 -12.19
CA ASN A 333 2.82 -5.83 -11.57
C ASN A 333 1.98 -6.61 -12.58
N ALA A 334 1.84 -6.13 -13.82
CA ALA A 334 1.27 -6.89 -14.93
C ALA A 334 2.11 -8.12 -15.31
N LEU A 335 3.36 -8.20 -14.85
CA LEU A 335 4.24 -9.35 -15.07
C LEU A 335 4.14 -10.38 -13.94
N ALA A 336 3.57 -10.03 -12.79
CA ALA A 336 3.48 -10.89 -11.62
C ALA A 336 2.16 -11.67 -11.61
N GLY A 337 2.22 -12.94 -11.21
CA GLY A 337 1.05 -13.81 -11.13
C GLY A 337 0.23 -13.59 -9.86
N ASP A 338 -1.08 -13.80 -9.97
CA ASP A 338 -2.03 -13.85 -8.86
C ASP A 338 -2.39 -15.31 -8.50
N GLY A 339 -3.17 -15.46 -7.43
CA GLY A 339 -3.66 -16.74 -6.95
C GLY A 339 -2.74 -17.50 -6.00
N ALA A 340 -3.26 -18.58 -5.43
CA ALA A 340 -2.57 -19.38 -4.41
C ALA A 340 -1.23 -19.95 -4.89
N ALA A 341 -1.11 -20.33 -6.16
CA ALA A 341 0.13 -20.85 -6.74
C ALA A 341 1.28 -19.82 -6.79
N ASN A 342 0.95 -18.53 -6.79
CA ASN A 342 1.91 -17.42 -6.84
C ASN A 342 2.13 -16.75 -5.46
N THR A 343 1.61 -17.38 -4.41
CA THR A 343 1.74 -16.93 -3.03
C THR A 343 2.83 -17.73 -2.31
N GLU A 344 3.69 -17.06 -1.56
CA GLU A 344 4.63 -17.74 -0.67
C GLU A 344 3.84 -18.38 0.49
N ARG A 345 3.97 -19.70 0.66
CA ARG A 345 3.05 -20.53 1.46
C ARG A 345 3.08 -20.20 2.95
N LEU A 346 4.24 -19.87 3.50
CA LEU A 346 4.39 -19.63 4.94
C LEU A 346 3.87 -18.26 5.36
N SER A 347 4.22 -17.22 4.60
CA SER A 347 3.90 -15.83 4.93
C SER A 347 2.64 -15.29 4.25
N GLY A 348 2.15 -15.97 3.21
CA GLY A 348 1.07 -15.45 2.36
C GLY A 348 1.49 -14.29 1.46
N MET A 349 2.80 -14.05 1.30
CA MET A 349 3.32 -12.90 0.55
C MET A 349 3.24 -13.09 -0.96
N ALA A 350 2.93 -11.99 -1.67
CA ALA A 350 2.97 -11.92 -3.12
C ALA A 350 4.40 -11.99 -3.65
N ARG A 351 4.64 -12.75 -4.73
CA ARG A 351 5.91 -12.75 -5.46
C ARG A 351 5.97 -11.59 -6.47
N LEU A 352 6.29 -10.39 -5.97
CA LEU A 352 6.39 -9.16 -6.77
C LEU A 352 7.84 -8.79 -7.17
N THR A 353 8.81 -9.65 -6.85
CA THR A 353 10.23 -9.42 -7.15
C THR A 353 10.95 -10.75 -7.30
N ALA A 354 12.10 -10.72 -7.98
CA ALA A 354 12.98 -11.86 -8.25
C ALA A 354 12.31 -13.01 -9.03
N PHE A 355 11.39 -12.70 -9.94
CA PHE A 355 10.76 -13.69 -10.82
C PHE A 355 11.39 -13.68 -12.23
N PRO A 356 11.46 -14.83 -12.92
CA PRO A 356 12.09 -14.92 -14.23
C PRO A 356 11.30 -14.15 -15.29
N VAL A 357 12.01 -13.51 -16.21
CA VAL A 357 11.44 -12.77 -17.33
C VAL A 357 12.18 -13.08 -18.63
N ARG A 358 11.47 -12.95 -19.75
CA ARG A 358 12.10 -12.86 -21.07
C ARG A 358 12.10 -11.41 -21.52
N VAL A 359 13.22 -10.96 -22.07
CA VAL A 359 13.39 -9.60 -22.58
C VAL A 359 13.84 -9.69 -24.03
N LYS A 360 13.16 -8.97 -24.91
CA LYS A 360 13.55 -8.83 -26.32
C LYS A 360 13.24 -7.43 -26.82
N ARG A 361 13.81 -7.03 -27.95
CA ARG A 361 13.38 -5.82 -28.65
C ARG A 361 11.90 -5.90 -28.98
N ALA A 362 11.15 -4.85 -28.64
CA ALA A 362 9.77 -4.70 -29.07
C ALA A 362 9.75 -4.28 -30.54
N ASP A 363 8.75 -4.76 -31.28
CA ASP A 363 8.46 -4.20 -32.59
C ASP A 363 7.97 -2.76 -32.41
N ALA A 364 8.31 -1.88 -33.37
CA ALA A 364 7.80 -0.52 -33.34
C ALA A 364 6.26 -0.58 -33.25
N PRO A 365 5.62 0.23 -32.37
CA PRO A 365 4.16 0.27 -32.32
C PRO A 365 3.62 0.61 -33.72
N ALA A 366 2.69 -0.21 -34.20
CA ALA A 366 2.05 -0.07 -35.51
C ALA A 366 1.23 1.22 -35.62
#